data_AF-A0A0S8I050-F1
#
_entry.id   AF-A0A0S8I050-F1
#
_cell.length_a   1.000
_cell.length_b   1.000
_cell.length_c   1.000
_cell.angle_alpha   90.00
_cell.angle_beta   90.00
_cell.angle_gamma   90.00
#
_symmetry.space_group_name_H-M   'P 1'
#
loop_
_entity.id
_entity.type
_entity.pdbx_description
1 polymer ?
#
loop_
_entity_poly.entity_id
_entity_poly.type
_entity_poly.pdbx_seq_one_letter_code
_entity_poly.pdbx_strand_id
1 'polypeptide(L)' 'MEGAIAYRKILFAKSTGAIQIARSRFLQEGYRIPPQYSCELNMFLGEQNRRVSDPAAKEIAKFYVPRCELLARIHV' A
#
# COMPACT_ATOMS: atom_id res chain seq x y z
N MET A 1 21.06 -4.39 25.22
CA MET A 1 20.97 -3.25 24.29
C MET A 1 20.11 -3.68 23.13
N GLU A 2 18.81 -3.39 23.19
CA GLU A 2 17.91 -3.64 22.07
C GLU A 2 18.13 -2.52 21.04
N GLY A 3 18.75 -2.87 19.92
CA GLY A 3 18.95 -1.94 18.82
C GLY A 3 17.61 -1.62 18.20
N ALA A 4 17.13 -0.38 18.36
CA ALA A 4 15.97 0.09 17.62
C ALA A 4 16.34 0.16 16.13
N ILE A 5 15.80 -0.75 15.33
CA ILE A 5 15.90 -0.67 13.87
C ILE A 5 14.96 0.46 13.42
N ALA A 6 15.54 1.61 13.08
CA ALA A 6 14.81 2.71 12.48
C ALA A 6 14.47 2.36 11.03
N TYR A 7 13.21 2.02 10.75
CA TYR A 7 12.70 1.89 9.39
C TYR A 7 12.33 3.27 8.85
N ARG A 8 12.88 3.66 7.70
CA ARG A 8 12.46 4.86 6.99
C ARG A 8 11.16 4.56 6.24
N LYS A 9 10.04 5.16 6.67
CA LYS A 9 8.80 5.12 5.88
C LYS A 9 8.96 5.99 4.65
N ILE A 10 8.89 5.40 3.46
CA ILE A 10 8.90 6.10 2.18
C ILE A 10 7.47 6.09 1.63
N LEU A 11 6.95 7.26 1.27
CA LEU A 11 5.66 7.38 0.60
C LEU A 11 5.88 7.22 -0.90
N PHE A 12 5.10 6.33 -1.52
CA PHE A 12 5.05 6.14 -2.97
C PHE A 12 3.60 6.03 -3.42
N ALA A 13 3.36 6.22 -4.72
CA ALA A 13 2.04 6.13 -5.31
C ALA A 13 2.00 5.01 -6.35
N LYS A 14 0.82 4.42 -6.54
CA LYS A 14 0.51 3.53 -7.65
C LYS A 14 -0.57 4.15 -8.53
N SER A 15 -0.59 3.78 -9.80
CA SER A 15 -1.68 4.16 -10.69
C SER A 15 -2.98 3.46 -10.28
N THR A 16 -4.11 4.09 -10.56
CA THR A 16 -5.43 3.48 -10.33
C THR A 16 -5.64 2.23 -11.18
N GLY A 17 -5.00 2.14 -12.36
CA GLY A 17 -5.00 0.95 -13.21
C GLY A 17 -4.29 -0.27 -12.62
N ALA A 18 -3.48 -0.09 -11.56
CA ALA A 18 -2.86 -1.20 -10.83
C ALA A 18 -3.78 -1.84 -9.78
N ILE A 19 -4.98 -1.27 -9.54
CA ILE A 19 -5.94 -1.79 -8.56
C ILE A 19 -6.75 -2.93 -9.20
N GLN A 20 -6.73 -4.10 -8.54
CA GLN A 20 -7.54 -5.26 -8.92
C GLN A 20 -8.43 -5.70 -7.75
N ILE A 21 -9.71 -5.95 -8.02
CA ILE A 21 -10.67 -6.42 -7.01
C ILE A 21 -10.56 -7.95 -6.89
N ALA A 22 -10.50 -8.43 -5.65
CA ALA A 22 -10.34 -9.84 -5.27
C ALA A 22 -11.39 -10.73 -5.96
N ARG A 23 -10.94 -11.42 -7.03
CA ARG A 23 -11.61 -12.43 -7.88
C ARG A 23 -10.92 -12.52 -9.25
N SER A 24 -10.13 -11.51 -9.59
CA SER A 24 -9.26 -11.51 -10.76
C SER A 24 -8.08 -12.46 -10.55
N ARG A 25 -7.80 -13.33 -11.53
CA ARG A 25 -6.55 -14.09 -11.56
C ARG A 25 -5.42 -13.11 -11.83
N PHE A 26 -4.41 -13.12 -10.96
CA PHE A 26 -3.18 -12.37 -11.21
C PHE A 26 -2.45 -13.01 -12.40
N LEU A 27 -2.26 -12.24 -13.48
CA LEU A 27 -1.46 -12.67 -14.63
C LEU A 27 0.00 -12.31 -14.34
N GLN A 28 0.85 -13.33 -14.19
CA GLN A 28 2.31 -13.18 -14.06
C GLN A 28 3.01 -12.83 -15.40
N GLU A 29 2.25 -12.48 -16.43
CA GLU A 29 2.79 -12.20 -17.76
C GLU A 29 3.80 -11.05 -17.71
N GLY A 30 5.03 -11.32 -18.14
CA GLY A 30 6.11 -10.32 -18.22
C GLY A 30 7.06 -10.24 -17.01
N TYR A 31 6.82 -10.96 -15.92
CA TYR A 31 7.75 -10.98 -14.78
C TYR A 31 8.89 -11.99 -15.00
N ARG A 32 10.14 -11.52 -14.93
CA ARG A 32 11.33 -12.40 -14.97
C ARG A 32 11.58 -13.14 -13.66
N ILE A 33 11.07 -12.61 -12.54
CA ILE A 33 11.24 -13.13 -11.19
C ILE A 33 9.86 -13.20 -10.54
N PRO A 34 9.55 -14.24 -9.73
CA PRO A 34 8.29 -14.30 -9.00
C PRO A 34 8.06 -13.01 -8.19
N PRO A 35 6.91 -12.35 -8.36
CA PRO A 35 6.63 -11.14 -7.62
C PRO A 35 6.44 -11.45 -6.14
N GLN A 36 6.83 -10.51 -5.29
CA GLN A 36 6.60 -10.59 -3.85
C GLN A 36 5.28 -9.90 -3.50
N TYR A 37 4.72 -10.28 -2.35
CA TYR A 37 3.46 -9.74 -1.87
C TYR A 37 3.63 -9.21 -0.45
N SER A 38 3.00 -8.09 -0.15
CA SER A 38 2.87 -7.52 1.20
C SER A 38 1.39 -7.37 1.53
N CYS A 39 0.94 -7.89 2.67
CA CYS A 39 -0.43 -7.67 3.13
C CYS A 39 -0.47 -6.43 4.02
N GLU A 40 -1.32 -5.47 3.67
CA GLU A 40 -1.39 -4.16 4.30
C GLU A 40 -2.84 -3.76 4.58
N LEU A 41 -3.04 -2.88 5.56
CA LEU A 41 -4.32 -2.24 5.80
C LEU A 41 -4.37 -0.92 5.02
N ASN A 42 -5.27 -0.84 4.05
CA ASN A 42 -5.53 0.39 3.31
C ASN A 42 -6.60 1.23 4.02
N MET A 43 -6.38 2.54 4.10
CA MET A 43 -7.34 3.53 4.59
C MET A 43 -7.92 4.30 3.40
N PHE A 44 -9.25 4.37 3.31
CA PHE A 44 -9.94 5.20 2.31
C PHE A 44 -10.34 6.53 2.91
N LEU A 45 -10.01 7.61 2.22
CA LEU A 45 -10.42 8.96 2.58
C LEU A 45 -11.80 9.26 2.00
N GLY A 46 -12.70 9.83 2.81
CA GLY A 46 -14.05 10.15 2.38
C GLY A 46 -14.16 11.48 1.64
N GLU A 47 -13.28 12.42 1.97
CA GLU A 47 -13.29 13.79 1.49
C GLU A 47 -11.85 14.30 1.27
N GLN A 48 -11.71 15.41 0.54
CA GLN A 48 -10.42 16.05 0.35
C GLN A 48 -9.98 16.73 1.65
N ASN A 49 -8.80 16.37 2.14
CA ASN A 49 -8.26 16.86 3.40
C ASN A 49 -6.86 17.46 3.21
N ARG A 50 -6.47 18.42 4.06
CA ARG A 50 -5.13 19.06 4.01
C ARG A 50 -4.68 19.43 5.42
N ARG A 51 -3.39 19.19 5.73
CA ARG A 51 -2.75 19.52 7.03
C ARG A 51 -3.53 18.95 8.23
N VAL A 52 -3.90 17.67 8.15
CA VAL A 52 -4.58 16.96 9.24
C VAL A 52 -3.57 16.65 10.35
N SER A 53 -3.93 16.93 11.60
CA SER A 53 -3.11 16.59 12.77
C SER A 53 -3.21 15.10 13.10
N ASP A 54 -2.18 14.54 13.75
CA ASP A 54 -2.17 13.11 14.11
C ASP A 54 -3.41 12.65 14.90
N PRO A 55 -3.95 13.41 15.88
CA PRO A 55 -5.16 13.00 16.59
C PRO A 55 -6.40 12.92 15.69
N ALA A 56 -6.51 13.80 14.69
CA ALA A 56 -7.64 13.87 13.77
C ALA A 56 -7.52 12.91 12.57
N ALA A 57 -6.36 12.25 12.39
CA ALA A 57 -6.11 11.38 11.25
C ALA A 57 -7.06 10.17 11.18
N LYS A 58 -7.61 9.71 12.32
CA LYS A 58 -8.59 8.61 12.32
C LYS A 58 -9.97 9.04 11.85
N GLU A 59 -10.33 10.31 12.00
CA GLU A 59 -11.65 10.84 11.70
C GLU A 59 -11.87 11.02 10.19
N ILE A 60 -10.79 11.24 9.43
CA ILE A 60 -10.85 11.38 7.97
C ILE A 60 -10.95 10.01 7.26
N ALA A 61 -10.78 8.90 7.97
CA ALA A 61 -10.95 7.55 7.42
C ALA A 61 -12.44 7.27 7.22
N LYS A 62 -12.85 7.02 5.97
CA LYS A 62 -14.21 6.54 5.68
C LYS A 62 -14.36 5.06 6.01
N PHE A 63 -13.37 4.24 5.62
CA PHE A 63 -13.31 2.81 5.93
C PHE A 63 -11.89 2.26 5.70
N TYR A 64 -11.66 1.05 6.20
CA TYR A 64 -10.42 0.30 6.00
C TYR A 64 -10.69 -0.96 5.20
N VAL A 65 -9.75 -1.35 4.34
CA VAL A 65 -9.81 -2.63 3.63
C VAL A 65 -8.46 -3.35 3.70
N PRO A 66 -8.45 -4.69 3.72
CA PRO A 66 -7.24 -5.45 3.47
C PRO A 66 -6.79 -5.23 2.02
N ARG A 67 -5.50 -5.01 1.82
CA ARG A 67 -4.84 -4.93 0.51
C ARG A 67 -3.70 -5.92 0.46
N CYS A 68 -3.57 -6.57 -0.70
CA CYS A 68 -2.36 -7.28 -1.07
C CYS A 68 -1.57 -6.41 -2.05
N GLU A 69 -0.37 -6.00 -1.65
CA GLU A 69 0.53 -5.17 -2.43
C GLU A 69 1.51 -6.05 -3.19
N LEU A 70 1.44 -5.99 -4.52
CA LEU A 70 2.42 -6.64 -5.38
C LEU A 70 3.70 -5.78 -5.48
N LEU A 71 4.82 -6.38 -5.12
CA LEU A 71 6.16 -5.80 -5.19
C LEU A 71 6.95 -6.49 -6.29
N ALA A 72 7.04 -5.83 -7.45
CA ALA A 72 7.94 -6.21 -8.53
C ALA A 72 9.37 -5.78 -8.16
N ARG A 73 10.28 -6.72 -7.92
CA ARG A 73 11.69 -6.38 -7.75
C ARG A 73 12.28 -6.03 -9.11
N ILE A 74 12.46 -4.73 -9.37
CA ILE A 74 13.34 -4.27 -10.44
C ILE A 74 14.76 -4.44 -9.89
N HIS A 75 15.51 -5.43 -10.39
CA HIS A 75 16.96 -5.40 -10.24
C HIS A 75 17.46 -4.31 -11.17
N VAL A 76 17.97 -3.23 -10.59
CA VAL A 76 18.73 -2.19 -11.30
C VAL A 76 20.20 -2.61 -11.32
#